data_AF-A0A851S2U1-F1
#
_entry.id   AF-A0A851S2U1-F1
#
_cell.length_a   1.000
_cell.length_b   1.000
_cell.length_c   1.000
_cell.angle_alpha   90.00
_cell.angle_beta   90.00
_cell.angle_gamma   90.00
#
_symmetry.space_group_name_H-M   'P 1'
#
loop_
_entity.id
_entity.type
_entity.pdbx_description
1 polymer ?
#
loop_
_entity_poly.entity_id
_entity_poly.type
_entity_poly.pdbx_seq_one_letter_code
_entity_poly.pdbx_strand_id
1 'polypeptide(L)'
;TGAISSLQRQMEIQESKLRRFRSEKELLQKQLREREAQLQAVSDKFFSLTEEQRQEEIMVMMEEENHSLQQVVTEQESQLAEQNKLISELQGTISQLRAEVVTTRLQLLKHKQAQKEIQNQAEALQHKELQTRVALEHISSKFERYRNKIIQATFSAEGIQDPQAELTDDEVLEAMQKIINERAEFQQKLKNKGSK
;
A
#
# COMPACT_ATOMS: atom_id res chain seq x y z
N THR A 1 -23.39 -24.29 136.75
CA THR A 1 -23.20 -25.26 135.64
C THR A 1 -24.11 -25.05 134.44
N GLY A 2 -25.36 -24.53 134.57
CA GLY A 2 -26.28 -24.35 133.42
C GLY A 2 -25.99 -23.21 132.42
N ALA A 3 -25.36 -22.10 132.85
CA ALA A 3 -25.01 -20.99 131.95
C ALA A 3 -23.93 -21.38 130.92
N ILE A 4 -23.02 -22.28 131.30
CA ILE A 4 -21.92 -22.77 130.46
C ILE A 4 -22.47 -23.59 129.29
N SER A 5 -23.46 -24.48 129.53
CA SER A 5 -24.09 -25.30 128.48
C SER A 5 -24.92 -24.48 127.49
N SER A 6 -25.57 -23.40 127.92
CA SER A 6 -26.30 -22.49 127.03
C SER A 6 -25.36 -21.72 126.09
N LEU A 7 -24.23 -21.21 126.63
CA LEU A 7 -23.19 -20.57 125.83
C LEU A 7 -22.54 -21.54 124.84
N GLN A 8 -22.30 -22.80 125.23
CA GLN A 8 -21.79 -23.85 124.33
C GLN A 8 -22.76 -24.12 123.18
N ARG A 9 -24.06 -24.29 123.44
CA ARG A 9 -25.07 -24.48 122.39
C ARG A 9 -25.15 -23.28 121.43
N GLN A 10 -25.06 -22.06 121.97
CA GLN A 10 -25.06 -20.85 121.16
C GLN A 10 -23.81 -20.76 120.27
N MET A 11 -22.65 -21.16 120.81
CA MET A 11 -21.38 -21.26 120.09
C MET A 11 -21.46 -22.30 118.95
N GLU A 12 -22.01 -23.49 119.20
CA GLU A 12 -22.22 -24.53 118.17
C GLU A 12 -23.17 -24.04 117.04
N ILE A 13 -24.24 -23.32 117.39
CA ILE A 13 -25.15 -22.73 116.40
C ILE A 13 -24.41 -21.66 115.57
N GLN A 14 -23.60 -20.82 116.19
CA GLN A 14 -22.80 -19.82 115.48
C GLN A 14 -21.73 -20.47 114.60
N GLU A 15 -21.05 -21.52 115.08
CA GLU A 15 -20.07 -22.28 114.30
C GLU A 15 -20.72 -22.96 113.09
N SER A 16 -21.90 -23.57 113.25
CA SER A 16 -22.61 -24.18 112.12
C SER A 16 -23.06 -23.16 111.08
N LYS A 17 -23.52 -21.97 111.51
CA LYS A 17 -23.81 -20.84 110.60
C LYS A 17 -22.55 -20.35 109.89
N LEU A 18 -21.44 -20.24 110.61
CA LEU A 18 -20.16 -19.82 110.05
C LEU A 18 -19.63 -20.83 109.03
N ARG A 19 -19.78 -22.14 109.29
CA ARG A 19 -19.48 -23.21 108.31
C ARG A 19 -20.35 -23.08 107.06
N ARG A 20 -21.67 -22.85 107.20
CA ARG A 20 -22.56 -22.65 106.05
C ARG A 20 -22.16 -21.42 105.22
N PHE A 21 -21.91 -20.28 105.86
CA PHE A 21 -21.47 -19.07 105.15
C PHE A 21 -20.12 -19.25 104.45
N ARG A 22 -19.19 -20.05 105.01
CA ARG A 22 -17.94 -20.40 104.33
C ARG A 22 -18.20 -21.23 103.07
N SER A 23 -19.02 -22.27 103.16
CA SER A 23 -19.38 -23.10 101.99
C SER A 23 -20.11 -22.29 100.91
N GLU A 24 -21.02 -21.40 101.29
CA GLU A 24 -21.72 -20.51 100.35
C GLU A 24 -20.75 -19.52 99.68
N LYS A 25 -19.83 -18.93 100.44
CA LYS A 25 -18.78 -18.07 99.89
C LYS A 25 -17.90 -18.83 98.90
N GLU A 26 -17.49 -20.04 99.21
CA GLU A 26 -16.69 -20.89 98.31
C GLU A 26 -17.45 -21.22 97.02
N LEU A 27 -18.74 -21.54 97.12
CA LEU A 27 -19.60 -21.79 95.96
C LEU A 27 -19.74 -20.54 95.08
N LEU A 28 -20.03 -19.38 95.69
CA LEU A 28 -20.14 -18.10 94.98
C LEU A 28 -18.82 -17.69 94.32
N GLN A 29 -17.68 -17.91 94.98
CA GLN A 29 -16.37 -17.67 94.40
C GLN A 29 -16.10 -18.58 93.18
N LYS A 30 -16.51 -19.85 93.25
CA LYS A 30 -16.38 -20.76 92.11
C LYS A 30 -17.26 -20.30 90.94
N GLN A 31 -18.51 -19.93 91.20
CA GLN A 31 -19.42 -19.40 90.19
C GLN A 31 -18.90 -18.09 89.57
N LEU A 32 -18.31 -17.20 90.38
CA LEU A 32 -17.72 -15.96 89.87
C LEU A 32 -16.57 -16.27 88.89
N ARG A 33 -15.65 -17.16 89.25
CA ARG A 33 -14.55 -17.57 88.36
C ARG A 33 -15.04 -18.23 87.07
N GLU A 34 -16.06 -19.07 87.16
CA GLU A 34 -16.69 -19.69 85.98
C GLU A 34 -17.33 -18.63 85.07
N ARG A 35 -17.99 -17.61 85.65
CA ARG A 35 -18.58 -16.51 84.88
C ARG A 35 -17.52 -15.59 84.27
N GLU A 36 -16.44 -15.30 84.98
CA GLU A 36 -15.29 -14.57 84.44
C GLU A 36 -14.67 -15.30 83.25
N ALA A 37 -14.46 -16.62 83.37
CA ALA A 37 -13.94 -17.43 82.27
C ALA A 37 -14.89 -17.46 81.06
N GLN A 38 -16.21 -17.56 81.30
CA GLN A 38 -17.22 -17.50 80.24
C GLN A 38 -17.23 -16.13 79.56
N LEU A 39 -17.17 -15.04 80.32
CA LEU A 39 -17.11 -13.68 79.76
C LEU A 39 -15.85 -13.47 78.93
N GLN A 40 -14.69 -13.94 79.38
CA GLN A 40 -13.46 -13.87 78.59
C GLN A 40 -13.60 -14.65 77.28
N ALA A 41 -14.11 -15.88 77.34
CA ALA A 41 -14.31 -16.69 76.13
C ALA A 41 -15.31 -16.07 75.15
N VAL A 42 -16.36 -15.38 75.64
CA VAL A 42 -17.29 -14.65 74.78
C VAL A 42 -16.63 -13.40 74.17
N SER A 43 -15.85 -12.65 74.95
CA SER A 43 -15.08 -11.51 74.42
C SER A 43 -14.13 -11.93 73.32
N ASP A 44 -13.34 -12.99 73.53
CA ASP A 44 -12.39 -13.48 72.53
C ASP A 44 -13.09 -13.90 71.22
N LYS A 45 -14.24 -14.58 71.34
CA LYS A 45 -15.09 -14.93 70.18
C LYS A 45 -15.66 -13.71 69.47
N PHE A 46 -16.07 -12.68 70.21
CA PHE A 46 -16.58 -11.45 69.62
C PHE A 46 -15.48 -10.74 68.82
N PHE A 47 -14.26 -10.68 69.37
CA PHE A 47 -13.10 -10.14 68.65
C PHE A 47 -12.75 -10.96 67.40
N SER A 48 -12.74 -12.29 67.48
CA SER A 48 -12.45 -13.14 66.32
C SER A 48 -13.49 -12.97 65.21
N LEU A 49 -14.78 -12.97 65.55
CA LEU A 49 -15.86 -12.76 64.57
C LEU A 49 -15.78 -11.38 63.92
N THR A 50 -15.44 -10.35 64.68
CA THR A 50 -15.28 -8.99 64.15
C THR A 50 -14.10 -8.91 63.18
N GLU A 51 -12.97 -9.56 63.48
CA GLU A 51 -11.80 -9.58 62.59
C GLU A 51 -12.05 -10.46 61.35
N GLU A 52 -12.72 -11.61 61.48
CA GLU A 52 -13.16 -12.45 60.36
C GLU A 52 -14.05 -11.65 59.40
N GLN A 53 -15.04 -10.92 59.92
CA GLN A 53 -15.89 -10.06 59.10
C GLN A 53 -15.08 -8.97 58.38
N ARG A 54 -14.12 -8.34 59.07
CA ARG A 54 -13.24 -7.33 58.45
C ARG A 54 -12.40 -7.92 57.31
N GLN A 55 -11.91 -9.15 57.49
CA GLN A 55 -11.13 -9.85 56.46
C GLN A 55 -11.98 -10.22 55.25
N GLU A 56 -13.22 -10.68 55.48
CA GLU A 56 -14.19 -10.99 54.43
C GLU A 56 -14.51 -9.74 53.60
N GLU A 57 -14.77 -8.60 54.24
CA GLU A 57 -15.03 -7.33 53.55
C GLU A 57 -13.84 -6.90 52.67
N ILE A 58 -12.61 -7.08 53.16
CA ILE A 58 -11.40 -6.80 52.37
C ILE A 58 -11.26 -7.76 51.20
N MET A 59 -11.56 -9.05 51.41
CA MET A 59 -11.50 -10.06 50.36
C MET A 59 -12.48 -9.75 49.22
N VAL A 60 -13.73 -9.40 49.56
CA VAL A 60 -14.74 -8.99 48.58
C VAL A 60 -14.28 -7.78 47.77
N MET A 61 -13.77 -6.74 48.42
CA MET A 61 -13.24 -5.57 47.70
C MET A 61 -12.07 -5.92 46.76
N MET A 62 -11.16 -6.81 47.19
CA MET A 62 -10.06 -7.27 46.35
C MET A 62 -10.55 -8.11 45.15
N GLU A 63 -11.57 -8.94 45.33
CA GLU A 63 -12.17 -9.73 44.25
C GLU A 63 -12.86 -8.83 43.21
N GLU A 64 -13.59 -7.81 43.66
CA GLU A 64 -14.21 -6.81 42.79
C GLU A 64 -13.17 -6.00 41.99
N GLU A 65 -12.09 -5.58 42.64
CA GLU A 65 -10.98 -4.88 41.97
C GLU A 65 -10.28 -5.80 40.95
N ASN A 66 -10.02 -7.06 41.31
CA ASN A 66 -9.41 -8.03 40.41
C ASN A 66 -10.28 -8.30 39.18
N HIS A 67 -11.59 -8.45 39.36
CA HIS A 67 -12.52 -8.62 38.24
C HIS A 67 -12.51 -7.39 37.31
N SER A 68 -12.52 -6.18 37.89
CA SER A 68 -12.46 -4.93 37.12
C SER A 68 -11.15 -4.83 36.33
N LEU A 69 -10.02 -5.19 36.93
CA LEU A 69 -8.71 -5.20 36.26
C LEU A 69 -8.67 -6.23 35.13
N GLN A 70 -9.21 -7.43 35.34
CA GLN A 70 -9.31 -8.45 34.28
C GLN A 70 -10.12 -7.93 33.10
N GLN A 71 -11.25 -7.26 33.34
CA GLN A 71 -12.05 -6.67 32.27
C GLN A 71 -11.23 -5.65 31.45
N VAL A 72 -10.53 -4.73 32.11
CA VAL A 72 -9.67 -3.75 31.44
C VAL A 72 -8.56 -4.42 30.64
N VAL A 73 -7.90 -5.45 31.19
CA VAL A 73 -6.87 -6.22 30.48
C VAL A 73 -7.44 -6.85 29.21
N THR A 74 -8.61 -7.50 29.28
CA THR A 74 -9.22 -8.12 28.11
C THR A 74 -9.61 -7.10 27.03
N GLU A 75 -10.06 -5.91 27.43
CA GLU A 75 -10.38 -4.84 26.48
C GLU A 75 -9.11 -4.31 25.80
N GLN A 76 -8.04 -4.09 26.56
CA GLN A 76 -6.75 -3.65 26.03
C GLN A 76 -6.13 -4.70 25.08
N GLU A 77 -6.23 -5.99 25.42
CA GLU A 77 -5.77 -7.09 24.55
C GLU A 77 -6.55 -7.12 23.23
N SER A 78 -7.87 -6.91 23.28
CA SER A 78 -8.72 -6.82 22.09
C SER A 78 -8.32 -5.63 21.20
N GLN A 79 -8.14 -4.43 21.80
CA GLN A 79 -7.72 -3.24 21.07
C GLN A 79 -6.32 -3.43 20.45
N LEU A 80 -5.40 -4.06 21.16
CA LEU A 80 -4.06 -4.37 20.67
C LEU A 80 -4.10 -5.36 19.50
N ALA A 81 -4.97 -6.36 19.54
CA ALA A 81 -5.19 -7.28 18.43
C ALA A 81 -5.72 -6.56 17.18
N GLU A 82 -6.68 -5.64 17.33
CA GLU A 82 -7.20 -4.82 16.23
C GLU A 82 -6.12 -3.93 15.61
N GLN A 83 -5.32 -3.27 16.45
CA GLN A 83 -4.19 -2.44 15.97
C GLN A 83 -3.16 -3.28 15.22
N ASN A 84 -2.82 -4.47 15.70
CA ASN A 84 -1.88 -5.37 15.02
C ASN A 84 -2.41 -5.85 13.67
N LYS A 85 -3.73 -6.08 13.56
CA LYS A 85 -4.36 -6.40 12.29
C LYS A 85 -4.23 -5.23 11.30
N LEU A 86 -4.54 -4.01 11.74
CA LEU A 86 -4.39 -2.80 10.91
C LEU A 86 -2.93 -2.59 10.47
N ILE A 87 -1.97 -2.77 11.38
CA ILE A 87 -0.54 -2.69 11.06
C ILE A 87 -0.18 -3.70 9.96
N SER A 88 -0.68 -4.93 10.07
CA SER A 88 -0.42 -6.00 9.08
C SER A 88 -1.02 -5.65 7.70
N GLU A 89 -2.24 -5.11 7.67
CA GLU A 89 -2.91 -4.66 6.44
C GLU A 89 -2.15 -3.50 5.77
N LEU A 90 -1.71 -2.52 6.56
CA LEU A 90 -0.90 -1.40 6.08
C LEU A 90 0.47 -1.85 5.56
N GLN A 91 1.13 -2.78 6.26
CA GLN A 91 2.39 -3.37 5.79
C GLN A 91 2.21 -4.14 4.47
N GLY A 92 1.09 -4.85 4.32
CA GLY A 92 0.69 -5.49 3.06
C GLY A 92 0.54 -4.47 1.92
N THR A 93 -0.20 -3.39 2.16
CA THR A 93 -0.41 -2.32 1.19
C THR A 93 0.90 -1.63 0.80
N ILE A 94 1.76 -1.32 1.77
CA ILE A 94 3.08 -0.74 1.53
C ILE A 94 3.93 -1.67 0.64
N SER A 95 3.88 -2.98 0.88
CA SER A 95 4.64 -3.96 0.10
C SER A 95 4.14 -4.02 -1.35
N GLN A 96 2.83 -3.99 -1.57
CA GLN A 96 2.23 -3.93 -2.90
C GLN A 96 2.62 -2.66 -3.65
N LEU A 97 2.48 -1.48 -3.02
CA LEU A 97 2.84 -0.20 -3.63
C LEU A 97 4.33 -0.13 -3.98
N ARG A 98 5.20 -0.68 -3.13
CA ARG A 98 6.65 -0.76 -3.43
C ARG A 98 6.92 -1.62 -4.66
N ALA A 99 6.25 -2.76 -4.80
CA ALA A 99 6.38 -3.61 -5.98
C ALA A 99 5.89 -2.88 -7.24
N GLU A 100 4.76 -2.19 -7.15
CA GLU A 100 4.20 -1.39 -8.26
C GLU A 100 5.15 -0.26 -8.69
N VAL A 101 5.73 0.49 -7.75
CA VAL A 101 6.70 1.54 -8.08
C VAL A 101 7.90 0.98 -8.85
N VAL A 102 8.39 -0.20 -8.48
CA VAL A 102 9.50 -0.87 -9.19
C VAL A 102 9.09 -1.26 -10.61
N THR A 103 7.92 -1.87 -10.78
CA THR A 103 7.44 -2.29 -12.11
C THR A 103 7.19 -1.08 -13.01
N THR A 104 6.54 -0.03 -12.51
CA THR A 104 6.30 1.21 -13.26
C THR A 104 7.62 1.88 -13.68
N ARG A 105 8.62 1.94 -12.79
CA ARG A 105 9.95 2.49 -13.13
C ARG A 105 10.62 1.69 -14.25
N LEU A 106 10.54 0.37 -14.20
CA LEU A 106 11.11 -0.49 -15.23
C LEU A 106 10.40 -0.32 -16.58
N GLN A 107 9.07 -0.19 -16.57
CA GLN A 107 8.29 0.10 -17.78
C GLN A 107 8.64 1.49 -18.36
N LEU A 108 8.78 2.50 -17.51
CA LEU A 108 9.15 3.85 -17.94
C LEU A 108 10.53 3.88 -18.62
N LEU A 109 11.51 3.14 -18.08
CA LEU A 109 12.83 3.02 -18.70
C LEU A 109 12.76 2.36 -20.08
N LYS A 110 11.99 1.27 -20.22
CA LYS A 110 11.77 0.60 -21.51
C LYS A 110 11.11 1.54 -22.52
N HIS A 111 10.07 2.27 -22.10
CA HIS A 111 9.41 3.24 -22.97
C HIS A 111 10.34 4.36 -23.42
N LYS A 112 11.16 4.90 -22.50
CA LYS A 112 12.13 5.95 -22.83
C LYS A 112 13.18 5.47 -23.85
N GLN A 113 13.63 4.23 -23.72
CA GLN A 113 14.54 3.63 -24.68
C GLN A 113 13.89 3.46 -26.06
N ALA A 114 12.70 2.87 -26.11
CA ALA A 114 11.96 2.69 -27.37
C ALA A 114 11.67 4.05 -28.06
N GLN A 115 11.32 5.08 -27.28
CA GLN A 115 11.12 6.43 -27.81
C GLN A 115 12.40 6.99 -28.45
N LYS A 116 13.55 6.79 -27.81
CA LYS A 116 14.84 7.23 -28.37
C LYS A 116 15.19 6.48 -29.66
N GLU A 117 14.92 5.19 -29.71
CA GLU A 117 15.14 4.37 -30.91
C GLU A 117 14.25 4.84 -32.08
N ILE A 118 12.96 5.10 -31.82
CA ILE A 118 12.04 5.65 -32.82
C ILE A 118 12.50 7.02 -33.29
N GLN A 119 12.93 7.91 -32.38
CA GLN A 119 13.42 9.24 -32.73
C GLN A 119 14.65 9.16 -33.64
N ASN A 120 15.63 8.31 -33.30
CA ASN A 120 16.81 8.10 -34.13
C ASN A 120 16.44 7.58 -35.54
N GLN A 121 15.48 6.65 -35.62
CA GLN A 121 15.00 6.13 -36.90
C GLN A 121 14.31 7.20 -37.73
N ALA A 122 13.48 8.04 -37.12
CA ALA A 122 12.81 9.15 -37.78
C ALA A 122 13.82 10.15 -38.36
N GLU A 123 14.85 10.52 -37.59
CA GLU A 123 15.93 11.40 -38.05
C GLU A 123 16.71 10.79 -39.22
N ALA A 124 17.03 9.50 -39.16
CA ALA A 124 17.70 8.80 -40.25
C ALA A 124 16.85 8.78 -41.53
N LEU A 125 15.53 8.54 -41.39
CA LEU A 125 14.59 8.55 -42.51
C LEU A 125 14.47 9.94 -43.12
N GLN A 126 14.38 10.99 -42.30
CA GLN A 126 14.32 12.37 -42.77
C GLN A 126 15.58 12.77 -43.56
N HIS A 127 16.76 12.39 -43.08
CA HIS A 127 18.01 12.62 -43.81
C HIS A 127 18.03 11.88 -45.15
N LYS A 128 17.60 10.62 -45.18
CA LYS A 128 17.53 9.81 -46.40
C LYS A 128 16.52 10.38 -47.40
N GLU A 129 15.38 10.85 -46.92
CA GLU A 129 14.36 11.51 -47.73
C GLU A 129 14.93 12.76 -48.41
N LEU A 130 15.59 13.64 -47.63
CA LEU A 130 16.19 14.86 -48.15
C LEU A 130 17.25 14.57 -49.23
N GLN A 131 18.14 13.61 -48.97
CA GLN A 131 19.15 13.20 -49.96
C GLN A 131 18.51 12.67 -51.25
N THR A 132 17.45 11.86 -51.11
CA THR A 132 16.71 11.32 -52.26
C THR A 132 16.04 12.45 -53.06
N ARG A 133 15.44 13.43 -52.38
CA ARG A 133 14.82 14.59 -53.01
C ARG A 133 15.83 15.42 -53.82
N VAL A 134 17.00 15.71 -53.24
CA VAL A 134 18.08 16.43 -53.93
C VAL A 134 18.57 15.66 -55.15
N ALA A 135 18.73 14.34 -55.04
CA ALA A 135 19.11 13.50 -56.17
C ALA A 135 18.06 13.52 -57.29
N LEU A 136 16.77 13.46 -56.93
CA LEU A 136 15.66 13.57 -57.87
C LEU A 136 15.66 14.93 -58.58
N GLU A 137 15.77 16.05 -57.85
CA GLU A 137 15.84 17.39 -58.43
C GLU A 137 17.01 17.54 -59.41
N HIS A 138 18.17 17.00 -59.06
CA HIS A 138 19.34 17.00 -59.93
C HIS A 138 19.09 16.22 -61.23
N ILE A 139 18.51 15.02 -61.12
CA ILE A 139 18.18 14.17 -62.27
C ILE A 139 17.12 14.85 -63.15
N SER A 140 16.04 15.36 -62.56
CA SER A 140 14.99 16.10 -63.28
C SER A 140 15.55 17.29 -64.03
N SER A 141 16.41 18.10 -63.39
CA SER A 141 17.08 19.24 -64.03
C SER A 141 17.95 18.82 -65.22
N LYS A 142 18.62 17.67 -65.12
CA LYS A 142 19.45 17.12 -66.19
C LYS A 142 18.59 16.62 -67.36
N PHE A 143 17.48 15.93 -67.08
CA PHE A 143 16.52 15.51 -68.11
C PHE A 143 15.91 16.72 -68.82
N GLU A 144 15.54 17.77 -68.09
CA GLU A 144 14.99 18.98 -68.69
C GLU A 144 16.00 19.66 -69.63
N ARG A 145 17.30 19.65 -69.29
CA ARG A 145 18.36 20.13 -70.20
C ARG A 145 18.47 19.28 -71.46
N TYR A 146 18.37 17.96 -71.35
CA TYR A 146 18.40 17.08 -72.53
C TYR A 146 17.18 17.27 -73.40
N ARG A 147 16.00 17.35 -72.79
CA ARG A 147 14.73 17.65 -73.44
C ARG A 147 14.83 18.95 -74.24
N ASN A 148 15.30 20.03 -73.63
CA ASN A 148 15.50 21.31 -74.32
C ASN A 148 16.49 21.22 -75.49
N LYS A 149 17.59 20.46 -75.36
CA LYS A 149 18.51 20.23 -76.48
C LYS A 149 17.87 19.47 -77.64
N ILE A 150 17.04 18.48 -77.33
CA ILE A 150 16.31 17.72 -78.34
C ILE A 150 15.32 18.64 -79.05
N ILE A 151 14.50 19.39 -78.31
CA ILE A 151 13.56 20.38 -78.87
C ILE A 151 14.31 21.35 -79.78
N GLN A 152 15.39 21.96 -79.29
CA GLN A 152 16.18 22.90 -80.09
C GLN A 152 16.70 22.24 -81.38
N ALA A 153 17.26 21.03 -81.32
CA ALA A 153 17.76 20.33 -82.49
C ALA A 153 16.66 19.95 -83.50
N THR A 154 15.47 19.58 -83.02
CA THR A 154 14.32 19.22 -83.84
C THR A 154 13.76 20.43 -84.57
N PHE A 155 13.51 21.53 -83.85
CA PHE A 155 12.83 22.70 -84.41
C PHE A 155 13.78 23.71 -85.08
N SER A 156 15.10 23.57 -84.90
CA SER A 156 16.08 24.31 -85.72
C SER A 156 16.35 23.67 -87.10
N ALA A 157 15.70 22.54 -87.41
CA ALA A 157 15.86 21.86 -88.69
C ALA A 157 15.10 22.60 -89.81
N GLU A 158 15.75 22.76 -90.95
CA GLU A 158 15.20 23.49 -92.10
C GLU A 158 13.89 22.84 -92.60
N GLY A 159 12.81 23.62 -92.67
CA GLY A 159 11.48 23.15 -93.10
C GLY A 159 10.52 22.73 -91.96
N ILE A 160 10.97 22.75 -90.71
CA ILE A 160 10.12 22.55 -89.53
C ILE A 160 9.60 23.91 -89.04
N GLN A 161 8.32 23.98 -88.65
CA GLN A 161 7.72 25.21 -88.12
C GLN A 161 8.04 25.37 -86.62
N ASP A 162 8.31 26.61 -86.20
CA ASP A 162 8.55 26.92 -84.80
C ASP A 162 7.30 26.65 -83.95
N PRO A 163 7.47 26.02 -82.77
CA PRO A 163 6.34 25.71 -81.89
C PRO A 163 5.72 26.98 -81.31
N GLN A 164 4.38 27.02 -81.30
CA GLN A 164 3.58 28.19 -80.88
C GLN A 164 3.07 28.10 -79.43
N ALA A 165 3.28 26.96 -78.75
CA ALA A 165 2.80 26.67 -77.41
C ALA A 165 3.75 25.72 -76.65
N GLU A 166 3.41 25.42 -75.40
CA GLU A 166 4.12 24.46 -74.57
C GLU A 166 4.05 23.05 -75.21
N LEU A 167 5.18 22.58 -75.70
CA LEU A 167 5.32 21.30 -76.41
C LEU A 167 5.28 20.12 -75.44
N THR A 168 4.53 19.09 -75.80
CA THR A 168 4.57 17.78 -75.15
C THR A 168 5.68 16.89 -75.74
N ASP A 169 6.12 15.89 -74.99
CA ASP A 169 7.19 14.98 -75.45
C ASP A 169 6.79 14.19 -76.70
N ASP A 170 5.52 13.81 -76.79
CA ASP A 170 4.97 13.09 -77.95
C ASP A 170 5.01 13.95 -79.21
N GLU A 171 4.67 15.24 -79.12
CA GLU A 171 4.73 16.18 -80.26
C GLU A 171 6.16 16.39 -80.76
N VAL A 172 7.15 16.45 -79.84
CA VAL A 172 8.56 16.55 -80.21
C VAL A 172 9.02 15.29 -80.94
N LEU A 173 8.60 14.11 -80.47
CA LEU A 173 8.92 12.83 -81.10
C LEU A 173 8.28 12.70 -82.49
N GLU A 174 7.03 13.14 -82.67
CA GLU A 174 6.37 13.17 -83.97
C GLU A 174 7.12 14.06 -84.97
N ALA A 175 7.52 15.26 -84.54
CA ALA A 175 8.31 16.17 -85.36
C ALA A 175 9.67 15.56 -85.74
N MET A 176 10.37 14.92 -84.80
CA MET A 176 11.61 14.19 -85.09
C MET A 176 11.40 13.08 -86.12
N GLN A 177 10.33 12.28 -85.97
CA GLN A 177 10.01 11.19 -86.88
C GLN A 177 9.73 11.71 -88.30
N LYS A 178 9.03 12.84 -88.42
CA LYS A 178 8.82 13.52 -89.70
C LYS A 178 10.13 13.90 -90.38
N ILE A 179 11.07 14.54 -89.66
CA ILE A 179 12.40 14.88 -90.19
C ILE A 179 13.15 13.63 -90.68
N ILE A 180 13.11 12.56 -89.89
CA ILE A 180 13.78 11.29 -90.23
C ILE A 180 13.20 10.71 -91.53
N ASN A 181 11.87 10.66 -91.63
CA ASN A 181 11.18 10.12 -92.81
C ASN A 181 11.49 10.95 -94.07
N GLU A 182 11.39 12.28 -93.98
CA GLU A 182 11.69 13.18 -95.10
C GLU A 182 13.14 13.03 -95.58
N ARG A 183 14.10 12.92 -94.66
CA ARG A 183 15.51 12.66 -95.00
C ARG A 183 15.72 11.30 -95.64
N ALA A 184 15.05 10.26 -95.15
CA ALA A 184 15.13 8.91 -95.71
C ALA A 184 14.56 8.87 -97.14
N GLU A 185 13.40 9.50 -97.37
CA GLU A 185 12.81 9.65 -98.70
C GLU A 185 13.72 10.42 -99.65
N PHE A 186 14.34 11.52 -99.19
CA PHE A 186 15.29 12.29 -99.98
C PHE A 186 16.52 11.46 -100.37
N GLN A 187 17.10 10.71 -99.43
CA GLN A 187 18.20 9.79 -99.72
C GLN A 187 17.81 8.71 -100.74
N GLN A 188 16.61 8.17 -100.65
CA GLN A 188 16.12 7.19 -101.62
C GLN A 188 15.96 7.81 -103.01
N LYS A 189 15.46 9.04 -103.10
CA LYS A 189 15.42 9.82 -104.36
C LYS A 189 16.82 10.05 -104.94
N LEU A 190 17.83 10.35 -104.12
CA LEU A 190 19.21 10.49 -104.56
C LEU A 190 19.79 9.17 -105.09
N LYS A 191 19.57 8.04 -104.38
CA LYS A 191 20.00 6.71 -104.85
C LYS A 191 19.37 6.34 -106.19
N ASN A 192 18.08 6.61 -106.36
CA ASN A 192 17.36 6.35 -107.61
C ASN A 192 17.81 7.25 -108.76
N LYS A 193 18.28 8.48 -108.48
CA LYS A 193 18.85 9.41 -109.48
C LYS A 193 20.33 9.16 -109.82
N GLY A 194 21.09 8.58 -108.90
CA GLY A 194 22.50 8.18 -109.09
C GLY A 194 22.69 6.80 -109.74
N SER A 195 21.58 6.07 -109.99
CA SER A 195 21.55 4.80 -110.73
C SER A 195 21.23 5.07 -112.21
N LYS A 196 22.09 5.82 -112.89
CA LYS A 196 22.12 5.90 -114.36
C LYS A 196 23.43 5.34 -114.86
#